data_AF-A0A848UJZ7-F1
#
_entry.id   AF-A0A848UJZ7-F1
#
_cell.length_a   1.000
_cell.length_b   1.000
_cell.length_c   1.000
_cell.angle_alpha   90.00
_cell.angle_beta   90.00
_cell.angle_gamma   90.00
#
_symmetry.space_group_name_H-M   'P 1'
#
loop_
_entity.id
_entity.type
_entity.pdbx_description
1 polymer ?
#
loop_
_entity_poly.entity_id
_entity_poly.type
_entity_poly.pdbx_seq_one_letter_code
_entity_poly.pdbx_strand_id
1 'polypeptide(L)'
;MMTEPAPTQGSSGDPVDRRRPRDRPRAAARAVIAGLAALALVAAGVLLLSDRAPDVLRTLFGERARELSRRIDARANIELDPGRTIPDIDVVVHVAMWAGVMFLIGLALWSWRGLPVAMAAVAGSSLAIELAQGRWSRTRAVESEDMIGNVSGVVLGGVSAAACYAVWSAGAALRRRHRPRT
;
A
#
# COMPACT_ATOMS: atom_id res chain seq x y z
N MET A 1 48.45 -51.49 -0.69
CA MET A 1 47.23 -51.35 -1.51
C MET A 1 46.29 -50.43 -0.72
N MET A 2 46.47 -49.12 -0.87
CA MET A 2 45.76 -48.07 -0.12
C MET A 2 44.68 -47.51 -1.03
N THR A 3 43.43 -47.63 -0.61
CA THR A 3 42.24 -47.17 -1.33
C THR A 3 42.12 -45.65 -1.27
N GLU A 4 42.03 -45.00 -2.43
CA GLU A 4 41.68 -43.59 -2.59
C GLU A 4 40.33 -43.27 -1.94
N PRO A 5 40.22 -42.21 -1.11
CA PRO A 5 38.93 -41.64 -0.76
C PRO A 5 38.40 -40.77 -1.90
N ALA A 6 37.23 -41.12 -2.43
CA ALA A 6 36.53 -40.34 -3.45
C ALA A 6 36.12 -38.96 -2.89
N PRO A 7 36.39 -37.84 -3.60
CA PRO A 7 35.97 -36.52 -3.16
C PRO A 7 34.47 -36.32 -3.39
N THR A 8 33.72 -36.21 -2.31
CA THR A 8 32.30 -35.81 -2.28
C THR A 8 32.18 -34.29 -2.49
N GLN A 9 32.33 -33.83 -3.74
CA GLN A 9 31.91 -32.48 -4.12
C GLN A 9 30.41 -32.47 -4.45
N GLY A 10 29.60 -32.63 -3.41
CA GLY A 10 28.18 -32.27 -3.48
C GLY A 10 28.08 -30.76 -3.50
N SER A 11 28.10 -30.15 -4.69
CA SER A 11 27.74 -28.76 -4.86
C SER A 11 26.27 -28.61 -4.43
N SER A 12 26.05 -28.23 -3.18
CA SER A 12 24.77 -27.76 -2.68
C SER A 12 24.51 -26.42 -3.36
N GLY A 13 24.09 -26.49 -4.63
CA GLY A 13 23.55 -25.36 -5.36
C GLY A 13 22.38 -24.88 -4.56
N ASP A 14 22.61 -23.83 -3.77
CA ASP A 14 21.60 -23.20 -2.94
C ASP A 14 20.38 -22.97 -3.84
N PRO A 15 19.23 -23.59 -3.54
CA PRO A 15 18.09 -23.55 -4.43
C PRO A 15 17.74 -22.08 -4.61
N VAL A 16 17.94 -21.57 -5.84
CA VAL A 16 17.65 -20.19 -6.20
C VAL A 16 16.22 -19.92 -5.76
N ASP A 17 16.05 -19.17 -4.67
CA ASP A 17 14.75 -18.94 -4.06
C ASP A 17 13.94 -18.03 -5.00
N ARG A 18 13.26 -18.65 -5.97
CA ARG A 18 12.42 -17.98 -6.98
C ARG A 18 11.25 -17.21 -6.34
N ARG A 19 11.06 -17.32 -5.03
CA ARG A 19 9.93 -16.74 -4.28
C ARG A 19 10.15 -15.26 -3.94
N ARG A 20 11.35 -14.71 -4.14
CA ARG A 20 11.71 -13.34 -3.73
C ARG A 20 12.30 -12.57 -4.93
N PRO A 21 12.01 -11.27 -5.11
CA PRO A 21 12.72 -10.47 -6.09
C PRO A 21 14.22 -10.44 -5.75
N ARG A 22 15.07 -10.44 -6.79
CA ARG A 22 16.53 -10.57 -6.64
C ARG A 22 17.12 -9.35 -5.91
N ASP A 23 18.18 -9.58 -5.14
CA ASP A 23 18.97 -8.57 -4.42
C ASP A 23 18.09 -7.59 -3.63
N ARG A 24 17.47 -8.08 -2.56
CA ARG A 24 16.54 -7.28 -1.74
C ARG A 24 17.22 -6.02 -1.22
N PRO A 25 16.51 -4.87 -1.19
CA PRO A 25 17.04 -3.66 -0.56
C PRO A 25 17.37 -3.91 0.92
N ARG A 26 18.31 -3.11 1.45
CA ARG A 26 18.78 -3.21 2.84
C ARG A 26 17.60 -3.18 3.82
N ALA A 27 17.67 -3.98 4.87
CA ALA A 27 16.60 -4.12 5.86
C ALA A 27 16.16 -2.77 6.46
N ALA A 28 17.12 -1.86 6.71
CA ALA A 28 16.83 -0.53 7.24
C ALA A 28 15.93 0.30 6.31
N ALA A 29 16.18 0.29 5.00
CA ALA A 29 15.34 1.01 4.03
C ALA A 29 13.91 0.46 4.02
N ARG A 30 13.76 -0.87 4.12
CA ARG A 30 12.45 -1.52 4.20
C ARG A 30 11.72 -1.20 5.51
N ALA A 31 12.44 -1.10 6.61
CA ALA A 31 11.85 -0.70 7.90
C ALA A 31 11.32 0.74 7.85
N VAL A 32 12.06 1.67 7.23
CA VAL A 32 11.58 3.04 7.00
C VAL A 32 10.33 3.05 6.13
N ILE A 33 10.33 2.32 5.01
CA ILE A 33 9.16 2.20 4.13
C ILE A 33 7.97 1.57 4.86
N ALA A 34 8.20 0.56 5.70
CA ALA A 34 7.16 -0.04 6.53
C ALA A 34 6.58 0.96 7.53
N GLY A 35 7.41 1.80 8.15
CA GLY A 35 6.97 2.89 9.01
C GLY A 35 6.10 3.90 8.24
N LEU A 36 6.50 4.28 7.03
CA LEU A 36 5.70 5.15 6.16
C LEU A 36 4.37 4.50 5.74
N ALA A 37 4.38 3.20 5.44
CA ALA A 37 3.16 2.45 5.12
C ALA A 37 2.19 2.42 6.31
N ALA A 38 2.71 2.19 7.52
CA ALA A 38 1.91 2.23 8.75
C ALA A 38 1.32 3.62 9.00
N LEU A 39 2.12 4.68 8.84
CA LEU A 39 1.65 6.06 8.95
C LEU A 39 0.55 6.38 7.90
N ALA A 40 0.75 5.94 6.65
CA ALA A 40 -0.23 6.13 5.59
C ALA A 40 -1.55 5.39 5.87
N LEU A 41 -1.49 4.16 6.41
CA LEU A 41 -2.68 3.42 6.84
C LEU A 41 -3.45 4.14 7.95
N VAL A 42 -2.73 4.65 8.95
CA VAL A 42 -3.35 5.42 10.05
C VAL A 42 -3.99 6.70 9.50
N ALA A 43 -3.28 7.44 8.65
CA ALA A 43 -3.80 8.66 8.03
C ALA A 43 -5.05 8.36 7.18
N ALA A 44 -5.03 7.31 6.36
CA ALA A 44 -6.17 6.87 5.56
C ALA A 44 -7.37 6.50 6.43
N GLY A 45 -7.15 5.74 7.51
CA GLY A 45 -8.21 5.41 8.46
C GLY A 45 -8.82 6.64 9.12
N VAL A 46 -8.00 7.61 9.51
CA VAL A 46 -8.46 8.88 10.09
C VAL A 46 -9.27 9.69 9.07
N LEU A 47 -8.82 9.77 7.82
CA LEU A 47 -9.55 10.48 6.75
C LEU A 47 -10.92 9.84 6.49
N LEU A 48 -10.98 8.51 6.37
CA LEU A 48 -12.23 7.75 6.19
C LEU A 48 -13.18 7.95 7.38
N LEU A 49 -12.65 7.99 8.61
CA LEU A 49 -13.44 8.28 9.81
C LEU A 49 -13.91 9.75 9.83
N SER A 50 -13.09 10.69 9.34
CA SER A 50 -13.39 12.13 9.33
C SER A 50 -14.53 12.46 8.40
N ASP A 51 -14.54 11.83 7.24
CA ASP A 51 -15.59 12.02 6.26
C ASP A 51 -16.93 11.42 6.73
N ARG A 52 -16.89 10.21 7.32
CA ARG A 52 -18.12 9.40 7.47
C ARG A 52 -18.62 9.18 8.89
N ALA A 53 -17.75 9.30 9.88
CA ALA A 53 -18.09 9.12 11.29
C ALA A 53 -17.48 10.23 12.14
N PRO A 54 -17.83 11.50 11.89
CA PRO A 54 -17.27 12.62 12.65
C PRO A 54 -17.54 12.48 14.14
N ASP A 55 -18.63 11.80 14.55
CA ASP A 55 -18.94 11.50 15.95
C ASP A 55 -17.95 10.54 16.63
N VAL A 56 -17.38 9.59 15.89
CA VAL A 56 -16.33 8.69 16.42
C VAL A 56 -15.04 9.48 16.66
N LEU A 57 -14.68 10.36 15.72
CA LEU A 57 -13.55 11.27 15.93
C LEU A 57 -13.82 12.29 17.04
N ARG A 58 -15.05 12.76 17.20
CA ARG A 58 -15.45 13.62 18.34
C ARG A 58 -15.23 12.89 19.66
N THR A 59 -15.50 11.60 19.72
CA THR A 59 -15.29 10.76 20.92
C THR A 59 -13.81 10.56 21.21
N LEU A 60 -12.98 10.36 20.17
CA LEU A 60 -11.55 10.08 20.31
C LEU A 60 -10.67 11.34 20.51
N PHE A 61 -11.01 12.46 19.86
CA PHE A 61 -10.18 13.66 19.80
C PHE A 61 -10.80 14.91 20.45
N GLY A 62 -12.05 14.83 20.91
CA GLY A 62 -12.72 15.89 21.68
C GLY A 62 -12.87 17.23 20.92
N GLU A 63 -12.85 18.35 21.65
CA GLU A 63 -13.09 19.69 21.07
C GLU A 63 -11.98 20.18 20.14
N ARG A 64 -10.75 19.71 20.30
CA ARG A 64 -9.62 20.16 19.46
C ARG A 64 -9.79 19.79 17.98
N ALA A 65 -10.44 18.66 17.69
CA ALA A 65 -10.80 18.30 16.32
C ALA A 65 -11.81 19.28 15.72
N ARG A 66 -12.76 19.83 16.50
CA ARG A 66 -13.73 20.82 16.03
C ARG A 66 -13.09 22.16 15.66
N GLU A 67 -12.06 22.56 16.39
CA GLU A 67 -11.31 23.80 16.11
C GLU A 67 -10.51 23.67 14.82
N LEU A 68 -9.84 22.52 14.63
CA LEU A 68 -9.03 22.27 13.44
C LEU A 68 -9.88 22.12 12.17
N SER A 69 -10.97 21.34 12.23
CA SER A 69 -11.87 21.14 11.07
C SER A 69 -12.49 22.46 10.62
N ARG A 70 -13.01 23.27 11.56
CA ARG A 70 -13.58 24.60 11.23
C ARG A 70 -12.57 25.53 10.55
N ARG A 71 -11.30 25.48 10.94
CA ARG A 71 -10.24 26.29 10.30
C ARG A 71 -9.91 25.81 8.90
N ILE A 72 -10.01 24.51 8.63
CA ILE A 72 -9.76 23.93 7.31
C ILE A 72 -10.95 24.23 6.38
N ASP A 73 -12.19 24.00 6.82
CA ASP A 73 -13.40 24.25 6.03
C ASP A 73 -13.54 25.75 5.68
N ALA A 74 -13.20 26.64 6.62
CA ALA A 74 -13.20 28.08 6.37
C ALA A 74 -12.19 28.52 5.29
N ARG A 75 -11.14 27.72 5.05
CA ARG A 75 -10.15 27.97 3.99
C ARG A 75 -10.52 27.27 2.67
N ALA A 76 -11.26 26.17 2.73
CA ALA A 76 -11.63 25.38 1.55
C ALA A 76 -12.80 25.98 0.74
N ASN A 77 -13.63 26.83 1.35
CA ASN A 77 -14.75 27.52 0.67
C ASN A 77 -14.34 28.65 -0.30
N ILE A 78 -13.05 28.75 -0.62
CA ILE A 78 -12.51 29.74 -1.55
C ILE A 78 -12.09 28.96 -2.80
N GLU A 79 -12.74 29.19 -3.93
CA GLU A 79 -12.42 28.66 -5.28
C GLU A 79 -12.81 27.21 -5.61
N LEU A 80 -14.09 26.98 -5.98
CA LEU A 80 -14.42 25.95 -6.97
C LEU A 80 -15.43 26.50 -7.99
N ASP A 81 -15.02 26.50 -9.26
CA ASP A 81 -15.78 26.96 -10.43
C ASP A 81 -16.95 25.99 -10.74
N PRO A 82 -18.22 26.45 -10.74
CA PRO A 82 -19.40 25.58 -10.92
C PRO A 82 -19.50 24.88 -12.28
N GLY A 83 -18.70 25.28 -13.27
CA GLY A 83 -18.86 24.84 -14.67
C GLY A 83 -18.10 23.58 -15.08
N ARG A 84 -17.27 23.00 -14.21
CA ARG A 84 -16.42 21.85 -14.56
C ARG A 84 -17.03 20.57 -14.00
N THR A 85 -17.39 19.63 -14.87
CA THR A 85 -17.73 18.25 -14.51
C THR A 85 -16.44 17.55 -14.08
N ILE A 86 -15.96 17.88 -12.90
CA ILE A 86 -14.85 17.18 -12.24
C ILE A 86 -15.43 15.81 -11.86
N PRO A 87 -14.77 14.68 -12.20
CA PRO A 87 -15.13 13.39 -11.62
C PRO A 87 -15.28 13.56 -10.11
N ASP A 88 -16.23 12.87 -9.48
CA ASP A 88 -16.45 13.00 -8.03
C ASP A 88 -15.09 12.88 -7.32
N ILE A 89 -14.64 14.02 -6.78
CA ILE A 89 -13.29 14.22 -6.24
C ILE A 89 -13.00 13.12 -5.20
N ASP A 90 -14.05 12.68 -4.52
CA ASP A 90 -14.02 11.62 -3.54
C ASP A 90 -13.48 10.29 -4.09
N VAL A 91 -13.96 9.82 -5.24
CA VAL A 91 -13.50 8.57 -5.86
C VAL A 91 -12.01 8.66 -6.21
N VAL A 92 -11.56 9.80 -6.74
CA VAL A 92 -10.15 10.02 -7.09
C VAL A 92 -9.27 10.00 -5.83
N VAL A 93 -9.71 10.63 -4.74
CA VAL A 93 -9.01 10.62 -3.45
C VAL A 93 -8.91 9.20 -2.91
N HIS A 94 -9.99 8.43 -2.94
CA HIS A 94 -10.00 7.02 -2.51
C HIS A 94 -9.03 6.16 -3.32
N VAL A 95 -9.05 6.26 -4.66
CA VAL A 95 -8.12 5.54 -5.54
C VAL A 95 -6.67 5.91 -5.22
N ALA A 96 -6.36 7.21 -5.14
CA ALA A 96 -5.00 7.69 -4.90
C ALA A 96 -4.47 7.28 -3.52
N MET A 97 -5.31 7.40 -2.49
CA MET A 97 -4.98 7.04 -1.11
C MET A 97 -4.67 5.55 -0.99
N TRP A 98 -5.56 4.68 -1.49
CA TRP A 98 -5.35 3.24 -1.41
C TRP A 98 -4.22 2.74 -2.31
N ALA A 99 -4.00 3.38 -3.46
CA ALA A 99 -2.84 3.11 -4.30
C ALA A 99 -1.53 3.43 -3.57
N GLY A 100 -1.44 4.59 -2.93
CA GLY A 100 -0.26 4.97 -2.15
C GLY A 100 0.01 4.01 -1.00
N VAL A 101 -1.02 3.67 -0.21
CA VAL A 101 -0.94 2.69 0.89
C VAL A 101 -0.44 1.34 0.38
N MET A 102 -1.11 0.78 -0.64
CA MET A 102 -0.78 -0.55 -1.16
C MET A 102 0.61 -0.57 -1.80
N PHE A 103 1.00 0.50 -2.50
CA PHE A 103 2.33 0.64 -3.07
C PHE A 103 3.43 0.57 -1.99
N LEU A 104 3.28 1.34 -0.90
CA LEU A 104 4.23 1.34 0.21
C LEU A 104 4.29 -0.02 0.92
N ILE A 105 3.14 -0.67 1.15
CA ILE A 105 3.07 -2.03 1.71
C ILE A 105 3.82 -3.02 0.81
N GLY A 106 3.62 -2.94 -0.51
CA GLY A 106 4.36 -3.72 -1.48
C GLY A 106 5.86 -3.51 -1.30
N LEU A 107 6.34 -2.28 -1.45
CA LEU A 107 7.77 -1.97 -1.31
C LEU A 107 8.36 -2.44 0.04
N ALA A 108 7.61 -2.34 1.14
CA ALA A 108 8.02 -2.84 2.44
C ALA A 108 8.18 -4.38 2.46
N LEU A 109 7.22 -5.11 1.90
CA LEU A 109 7.23 -6.58 1.87
C LEU A 109 8.29 -7.15 0.93
N TRP A 110 8.45 -6.55 -0.25
CA TRP A 110 9.40 -6.96 -1.29
C TRP A 110 9.32 -8.47 -1.58
N SER A 111 8.11 -8.96 -1.87
CA SER A 111 7.81 -10.39 -2.00
C SER A 111 6.73 -10.63 -3.07
N TRP A 112 7.02 -11.51 -4.05
CA TRP A 112 6.08 -11.85 -5.12
C TRP A 112 4.84 -12.60 -4.61
N ARG A 113 5.00 -13.42 -3.56
CA ARG A 113 3.87 -14.11 -2.92
C ARG A 113 3.19 -13.27 -1.86
N GLY A 114 3.98 -12.44 -1.17
CA GLY A 114 3.44 -11.53 -0.16
C GLY A 114 2.56 -10.44 -0.78
N LEU A 115 2.87 -10.00 -1.99
CA LEU A 115 2.12 -8.96 -2.68
C LEU A 115 0.64 -9.32 -2.90
N PRO A 116 0.26 -10.44 -3.55
CA PRO A 116 -1.15 -10.78 -3.74
C PRO A 116 -1.88 -11.03 -2.40
N VAL A 117 -1.20 -11.62 -1.41
CA VAL A 117 -1.78 -11.80 -0.07
C VAL A 117 -2.06 -10.45 0.60
N ALA A 118 -1.13 -9.51 0.51
CA ALA A 118 -1.30 -8.16 1.03
C ALA A 118 -2.38 -7.38 0.29
N MET A 119 -2.46 -7.50 -1.05
CA MET A 119 -3.54 -6.90 -1.83
C MET A 119 -4.91 -7.43 -1.38
N ALA A 120 -5.05 -8.75 -1.22
CA ALA A 120 -6.29 -9.35 -0.73
C ALA A 120 -6.64 -8.88 0.69
N ALA A 121 -5.64 -8.81 1.59
CA ALA A 121 -5.83 -8.34 2.95
C ALA A 121 -6.24 -6.86 3.02
N VAL A 122 -5.59 -5.99 2.24
CA VAL A 122 -5.89 -4.55 2.20
C VAL A 122 -7.25 -4.31 1.56
N ALA A 123 -7.55 -4.94 0.42
CA ALA A 123 -8.87 -4.84 -0.22
C ALA A 123 -9.97 -5.37 0.70
N GLY A 124 -9.78 -6.55 1.31
CA GLY A 124 -10.74 -7.12 2.25
C GLY A 124 -10.96 -6.24 3.48
N SER A 125 -9.91 -5.64 4.03
CA SER A 125 -10.01 -4.70 5.16
C SER A 125 -10.75 -3.43 4.77
N SER A 126 -10.46 -2.86 3.60
CA SER A 126 -11.15 -1.70 3.07
C SER A 126 -12.64 -1.96 2.88
N LEU A 127 -13.01 -3.10 2.30
CA LEU A 127 -14.40 -3.52 2.14
C LEU A 127 -15.09 -3.76 3.49
N ALA A 128 -14.41 -4.37 4.45
CA ALA A 128 -14.96 -4.58 5.79
C ALA A 128 -15.24 -3.24 6.50
N ILE A 129 -14.36 -2.24 6.34
CA ILE A 129 -14.57 -0.89 6.87
C ILE A 129 -15.80 -0.25 6.22
N GLU A 130 -15.93 -0.33 4.90
CA GLU A 130 -17.08 0.19 4.15
C GLU A 130 -18.41 -0.42 4.64
N LEU A 131 -18.45 -1.74 4.78
CA LEU A 131 -19.63 -2.45 5.28
C LEU A 131 -19.95 -2.10 6.74
N ALA A 132 -18.93 -1.93 7.58
CA ALA A 132 -19.10 -1.52 8.98
C ALA A 132 -19.62 -0.08 9.07
N GLN A 133 -19.16 0.81 8.19
CA GLN A 133 -19.66 2.18 8.08
C GLN A 133 -21.13 2.22 7.70
N GLY A 134 -21.59 1.35 6.78
CA GLY A 134 -23.02 1.22 6.46
C GLY A 134 -23.91 0.87 7.65
N ARG A 135 -23.35 0.27 8.72
CA ARG A 135 -24.06 -0.04 9.96
C ARG A 135 -24.00 1.08 11.01
N TRP A 136 -22.97 1.93 10.95
CA TRP A 136 -22.74 3.00 11.93
C TRP A 136 -23.19 4.39 11.45
N SER A 137 -23.28 4.60 10.15
CA SER A 137 -23.80 5.84 9.56
C SER A 137 -25.33 5.81 9.56
N ARG A 138 -25.96 6.91 9.96
CA ARG A 138 -27.43 7.09 9.86
C ARG A 138 -27.85 7.74 8.55
N THR A 139 -26.91 8.17 7.73
CA THR A 139 -27.14 9.16 6.66
C THR A 139 -26.73 8.71 5.27
N ARG A 140 -25.95 7.62 5.11
CA ARG A 140 -25.58 7.10 3.78
C ARG A 140 -25.67 5.59 3.70
N ALA A 141 -26.24 5.11 2.60
CA ALA A 141 -26.14 3.72 2.16
C ALA A 141 -24.71 3.45 1.65
N VAL A 142 -24.31 2.18 1.61
CA VAL A 142 -23.04 1.75 1.02
C VAL A 142 -22.96 2.24 -0.42
N GLU A 143 -22.01 3.12 -0.72
CA GLU A 143 -21.81 3.68 -2.05
C GLU A 143 -20.89 2.74 -2.84
N SER A 144 -21.45 2.15 -3.90
CA SER A 144 -20.73 1.14 -4.70
C SER A 144 -19.51 1.75 -5.41
N GLU A 145 -19.54 3.05 -5.67
CA GLU A 145 -18.46 3.79 -6.30
C GLU A 145 -17.20 3.85 -5.42
N ASP A 146 -17.36 3.96 -4.10
CA ASP A 146 -16.23 3.98 -3.16
C ASP A 146 -15.58 2.61 -3.02
N MET A 147 -16.38 1.55 -3.01
CA MET A 147 -15.86 0.19 -3.07
C MET A 147 -15.01 -0.01 -4.33
N ILE A 148 -15.49 0.46 -5.48
CA ILE A 148 -14.76 0.39 -6.74
C ILE A 148 -13.48 1.24 -6.67
N GLY A 149 -13.55 2.45 -6.13
CA GLY A 149 -12.41 3.34 -5.97
C GLY A 149 -11.32 2.72 -5.09
N ASN A 150 -11.71 2.15 -3.94
CA ASN A 150 -10.81 1.48 -3.01
C ASN A 150 -10.10 0.28 -3.65
N VAL A 151 -10.87 -0.62 -4.27
CA VAL A 151 -10.32 -1.81 -4.93
C VAL A 151 -9.41 -1.42 -6.09
N SER A 152 -9.82 -0.44 -6.90
CA SER A 152 -9.02 0.07 -8.02
C SER A 152 -7.70 0.68 -7.53
N GLY A 153 -7.73 1.43 -6.44
CA GLY A 153 -6.54 1.95 -5.77
C GLY A 153 -5.59 0.84 -5.33
N VAL A 154 -6.09 -0.19 -4.63
CA VAL A 154 -5.29 -1.35 -4.21
C VAL A 154 -4.65 -2.06 -5.41
N VAL A 155 -5.41 -2.29 -6.48
CA VAL A 155 -4.88 -2.92 -7.70
C VAL A 155 -3.78 -2.06 -8.31
N LEU A 156 -4.02 -0.76 -8.48
CA LEU A 156 -3.05 0.17 -9.05
C LEU A 156 -1.75 0.20 -8.23
N GLY A 157 -1.85 0.37 -6.92
CA GLY A 157 -0.68 0.37 -6.02
C GLY A 157 0.10 -0.95 -6.04
N GLY A 158 -0.62 -2.08 -6.10
CA GLY A 158 -0.01 -3.40 -6.23
C GLY A 158 0.75 -3.59 -7.54
N VAL A 159 0.16 -3.17 -8.66
CA VAL A 159 0.81 -3.20 -9.99
C VAL A 159 2.05 -2.30 -10.01
N SER A 160 1.96 -1.08 -9.46
CA SER A 160 3.11 -0.18 -9.35
C SER A 160 4.25 -0.80 -8.53
N ALA A 161 3.95 -1.46 -7.41
CA ALA A 161 4.96 -2.14 -6.60
C ALA A 161 5.61 -3.32 -7.35
N ALA A 162 4.80 -4.11 -8.06
CA ALA A 162 5.29 -5.20 -8.90
C ALA A 162 6.22 -4.70 -10.02
N ALA A 163 5.89 -3.57 -10.65
CA ALA A 163 6.74 -2.93 -11.65
C ALA A 163 8.10 -2.54 -11.05
N CYS A 164 8.12 -1.95 -9.86
CA CYS A 164 9.37 -1.66 -9.14
C CYS A 164 10.21 -2.91 -8.88
N TYR A 165 9.58 -4.02 -8.48
CA TYR A 165 10.30 -5.30 -8.28
C TYR A 165 10.93 -5.80 -9.57
N ALA A 166 10.20 -5.71 -10.69
CA ALA A 166 10.66 -6.16 -11.99
C ALA A 166 11.84 -5.32 -12.49
N VAL A 167 11.73 -3.98 -12.46
CA VAL A 167 12.78 -3.05 -12.86
C VAL A 167 14.05 -3.27 -12.03
N TRP A 168 13.91 -3.36 -10.71
CA TRP A 168 15.05 -3.62 -9.83
C TRP A 168 15.72 -4.96 -10.12
N SER A 169 14.92 -6.02 -10.27
CA SER A 169 15.42 -7.37 -10.55
C SER A 169 16.13 -7.45 -11.92
N ALA A 170 15.62 -6.74 -12.93
CA ALA A 170 16.25 -6.64 -14.24
C ALA A 170 17.61 -5.91 -14.15
N GLY A 171 17.66 -4.76 -13.48
CA GLY A 171 18.91 -4.02 -13.27
C GLY A 171 19.95 -4.82 -12.50
N ALA A 172 19.54 -5.58 -11.47
CA ALA A 172 20.43 -6.47 -10.72
C ALA A 172 21.00 -7.59 -11.60
N ALA A 173 20.18 -8.19 -12.47
CA ALA A 173 20.62 -9.22 -13.40
C ALA A 173 21.65 -8.69 -14.42
N LEU A 174 21.44 -7.48 -14.94
CA LEU A 174 22.38 -6.82 -15.86
C LEU A 174 23.73 -6.53 -15.20
N ARG A 175 23.74 -5.98 -13.97
CA ARG A 175 24.98 -5.70 -13.24
C ARG A 175 25.83 -6.95 -12.96
N ARG A 176 25.18 -8.08 -12.68
CA ARG A 176 25.88 -9.36 -12.46
C ARG A 176 26.53 -9.90 -13.75
N ARG A 177 25.92 -9.67 -14.92
CA ARG A 177 26.51 -10.05 -16.22
C ARG A 177 27.80 -9.29 -16.54
N HIS A 178 27.91 -8.05 -16.08
CA HIS A 178 29.05 -7.18 -16.34
C HIS A 178 30.15 -7.20 -15.27
N ARG A 179 30.01 -8.01 -14.20
CA ARG A 179 31.11 -8.20 -13.26
C ARG A 179 32.19 -9.09 -13.90
N PRO A 180 33.41 -8.59 -14.15
CA PRO A 180 34.50 -9.43 -14.64
C PRO A 180 34.76 -10.56 -13.66
N ARG A 181 34.97 -11.77 -14.18
CA ARG A 181 35.42 -12.93 -13.39
C ARG A 181 36.89 -12.69 -13.05
N THR A 182 37.14 -12.11 -11.88
CA THR A 182 38.47 -12.03 -11.26
C THR A 182 38.73 -13.27 -10.44
#